data_AF-A0A1C5XVD2-F1
#
_entry.id   AF-A0A1C5XVD2-F1
#
_cell.length_a   1.000
_cell.length_b   1.000
_cell.length_c   1.000
_cell.angle_alpha   90.00
_cell.angle_beta   90.00
_cell.angle_gamma   90.00
#
_symmetry.space_group_name_H-M   'P 1'
#
loop_
_entity.id
_entity.type
_entity.pdbx_description
1 polymer ?
#
loop_
_entity_poly.entity_id
_entity_poly.type
_entity_poly.pdbx_seq_one_letter_code
_entity_poly.pdbx_strand_id
1 'polypeptide(L)'
;MINENTKKDDVGFFNRLYNQYYQKIYKYILFITGVRFSEDIVQETFCTAWEKLYEIKTHPSPQNWLYKTARNKIMTTMKKKMNICETPIPECELDTYEAVAYEEQFAFDDLKNILTSNEIKMLRQHFIEGYSIKEISIANSMKIGTGTMKFSRMYKKIKNSKC
;
A
#
# COMPACT_ATOMS: atom_id res chain seq x y z
N MET A 1 -0.08 -18.37 -31.74
CA MET A 1 0.24 -17.07 -32.38
C MET A 1 -0.28 -15.97 -31.47
N ILE A 2 0.60 -15.17 -30.88
CA ILE A 2 0.17 -13.99 -30.10
C ILE A 2 -0.25 -12.94 -31.12
N ASN A 3 -1.56 -12.66 -31.22
CA ASN A 3 -2.13 -11.71 -32.17
C ASN A 3 -1.61 -10.29 -31.85
N GLU A 4 -1.19 -9.53 -32.86
CA GLU A 4 -0.71 -8.15 -32.70
C GLU A 4 -1.76 -7.25 -32.01
N ASN A 5 -3.05 -7.54 -32.23
CA ASN A 5 -4.16 -6.86 -31.55
C ASN A 5 -4.18 -7.08 -30.03
N THR A 6 -3.80 -8.26 -29.55
CA THR A 6 -3.74 -8.57 -28.10
C THR A 6 -2.61 -7.80 -27.43
N LYS A 7 -1.43 -7.73 -28.07
CA LYS A 7 -0.31 -6.92 -27.56
C LYS A 7 -0.65 -5.43 -27.48
N LYS A 8 -1.39 -4.90 -28.45
CA LYS A 8 -1.80 -3.48 -28.45
C LYS A 8 -2.78 -3.16 -27.33
N ASP A 9 -3.71 -4.06 -27.04
CA ASP A 9 -4.66 -3.93 -25.94
C ASP A 9 -3.97 -4.02 -24.57
N ASP A 10 -3.02 -4.95 -24.42
CA ASP A 10 -2.22 -5.12 -23.20
C ASP A 10 -1.37 -3.89 -22.85
N VAL A 11 -0.68 -3.33 -23.85
CA VAL A 11 0.03 -2.04 -23.70
C VAL A 11 -0.94 -0.92 -23.32
N GLY A 12 -2.12 -0.87 -23.96
CA GLY A 12 -3.13 0.13 -23.70
C GLY A 12 -3.68 0.06 -22.26
N PHE A 13 -3.99 -1.14 -21.78
CA PHE A 13 -4.43 -1.36 -20.40
C PHE A 13 -3.36 -0.93 -19.40
N PHE A 14 -2.11 -1.38 -19.59
CA PHE A 14 -1.02 -1.04 -18.69
C PHE A 14 -0.75 0.46 -18.64
N ASN A 15 -0.75 1.15 -19.78
CA ASN A 15 -0.55 2.60 -19.81
C ASN A 15 -1.63 3.35 -19.03
N ARG A 16 -2.89 2.94 -19.14
CA ARG A 16 -3.99 3.53 -18.35
C ARG A 16 -3.78 3.30 -16.86
N LEU A 17 -3.44 2.05 -16.48
CA LEU A 17 -3.15 1.70 -15.10
C LEU A 17 -1.97 2.53 -14.54
N TYR A 18 -0.86 2.60 -15.28
CA TYR A 18 0.32 3.34 -14.89
C TYR A 18 0.02 4.82 -14.71
N ASN A 19 -0.59 5.47 -15.71
CA ASN A 19 -0.93 6.89 -15.65
C ASN A 19 -1.88 7.22 -14.50
N GLN A 20 -2.83 6.33 -14.20
CA GLN A 20 -3.80 6.53 -13.13
C GLN A 20 -3.21 6.31 -11.73
N TYR A 21 -2.27 5.38 -11.57
CA TYR A 21 -1.85 4.92 -10.24
C TYR A 21 -0.39 5.20 -9.89
N TYR A 22 0.48 5.56 -10.83
CA TYR A 22 1.91 5.77 -10.57
C TYR A 22 2.15 6.74 -9.41
N GLN A 23 1.56 7.94 -9.50
CA GLN A 23 1.72 8.96 -8.44
C GLN A 23 1.14 8.52 -7.10
N LYS A 24 0.04 7.76 -7.09
CA LYS A 24 -0.60 7.27 -5.86
C LYS A 24 0.26 6.21 -5.18
N ILE A 25 0.79 5.27 -5.97
CA ILE A 25 1.68 4.20 -5.50
C ILE A 25 3.03 4.77 -5.07
N TYR A 26 3.59 5.74 -5.80
CA TYR A 26 4.80 6.45 -5.41
C TYR A 26 4.65 7.15 -4.08
N LYS A 27 3.59 7.95 -3.90
CA LYS A 27 3.33 8.63 -2.61
C LYS A 27 3.11 7.65 -1.46
N TYR A 28 2.38 6.55 -1.70
CA TYR A 28 2.19 5.47 -0.73
C TYR A 28 3.52 4.82 -0.31
N ILE A 29 4.35 4.44 -1.28
CA ILE A 29 5.66 3.84 -1.02
C ILE A 29 6.60 4.85 -0.34
N LEU A 30 6.59 6.11 -0.77
CA LEU A 30 7.39 7.19 -0.19
C LEU A 30 7.01 7.43 1.28
N PHE A 31 5.72 7.47 1.61
CA PHE A 31 5.23 7.61 2.98
C PHE A 31 5.80 6.51 3.90
N ILE A 32 5.88 5.31 3.36
CA ILE A 32 6.31 4.11 4.06
C ILE A 32 7.83 4.04 4.17
N THR A 33 8.55 4.19 3.06
CA THR A 33 9.98 3.84 2.96
C THR A 33 10.92 5.05 3.00
N GLY A 34 10.37 6.26 2.90
CA GLY A 34 11.16 7.47 2.66
C GLY A 34 11.74 7.52 1.24
N VAL A 35 12.45 8.59 0.92
CA VAL A 35 12.94 8.86 -0.45
C VAL A 35 13.83 7.73 -0.97
N ARG A 36 14.74 7.24 -0.12
CA ARG A 36 15.84 6.35 -0.49
C ARG A 36 15.45 5.08 -1.25
N PHE A 37 14.28 4.52 -0.98
CA PHE A 37 13.85 3.24 -1.59
C PHE A 37 12.58 3.39 -2.43
N SER A 38 12.03 4.60 -2.50
CA SER A 38 10.70 4.81 -3.06
C SER A 38 10.66 4.57 -4.57
N GLU A 39 11.66 5.06 -5.30
CA GLU A 39 11.74 4.94 -6.76
C GLU A 39 11.90 3.48 -7.20
N ASP A 40 12.86 2.76 -6.62
CA ASP A 40 13.12 1.35 -6.94
C ASP A 40 11.90 0.47 -6.68
N ILE A 41 11.24 0.62 -5.52
CA ILE A 41 10.07 -0.19 -5.17
C ILE A 41 8.89 0.13 -6.10
N VAL A 42 8.71 1.40 -6.48
CA VAL A 42 7.66 1.78 -7.45
C VAL A 42 7.95 1.14 -8.79
N GLN A 43 9.19 1.23 -9.28
CA GLN A 43 9.59 0.61 -10.54
C GLN A 43 9.34 -0.90 -10.50
N GLU A 44 9.81 -1.59 -9.47
CA GLU A 44 9.57 -3.03 -9.31
C GLU A 44 8.08 -3.37 -9.24
N THR A 45 7.27 -2.55 -8.59
CA THR A 45 5.82 -2.77 -8.50
C THR A 45 5.17 -2.76 -9.88
N PHE A 46 5.51 -1.78 -10.72
CA PHE A 46 4.96 -1.67 -12.07
C PHE A 46 5.58 -2.68 -13.04
N CYS A 47 6.85 -3.05 -12.87
CA CYS A 47 7.45 -4.19 -13.59
C CYS A 47 6.70 -5.49 -13.27
N THR A 48 6.42 -5.77 -12.00
CA THR A 48 5.63 -6.96 -11.61
C THR A 48 4.19 -6.89 -12.15
N ALA A 49 3.58 -5.71 -12.20
CA ALA A 49 2.27 -5.53 -12.82
C ALA A 49 2.29 -5.84 -14.33
N TRP A 50 3.37 -5.50 -15.02
CA TRP A 50 3.57 -5.84 -16.44
C TRP A 50 3.83 -7.34 -16.65
N GLU A 51 4.67 -7.95 -15.81
CA GLU A 51 4.94 -9.40 -15.87
C GLU A 51 3.68 -10.23 -15.60
N LYS A 52 2.83 -9.75 -14.68
CA LYS A 52 1.58 -10.39 -14.29
C LYS A 52 0.35 -9.70 -14.88
N LEU A 53 0.48 -9.18 -16.10
CA LEU A 53 -0.54 -8.33 -16.71
C LEU A 53 -1.92 -9.00 -16.80
N TYR A 54 -1.95 -10.30 -17.14
CA TYR A 54 -3.18 -11.06 -17.19
C TYR A 54 -3.88 -11.10 -15.83
N GLU A 55 -3.13 -11.39 -14.75
CA GLU A 55 -3.63 -11.48 -13.38
C GLU A 55 -4.31 -10.18 -12.95
N ILE A 56 -3.61 -9.05 -13.08
CA ILE A 56 -4.15 -7.74 -12.71
C ILE A 56 -5.31 -7.30 -13.62
N LYS A 57 -5.27 -7.60 -14.92
CA LYS A 57 -6.33 -7.26 -15.88
C LYS A 57 -7.63 -7.99 -15.58
N THR A 58 -7.55 -9.24 -15.11
CA THR A 58 -8.72 -10.04 -14.72
C THR A 58 -9.11 -9.89 -13.24
N HIS A 59 -8.31 -9.18 -12.45
CA HIS A 59 -8.58 -9.02 -11.03
C HIS A 59 -9.82 -8.13 -10.80
N PRO A 60 -10.72 -8.45 -9.86
CA PRO A 60 -11.92 -7.65 -9.57
C PRO A 60 -11.60 -6.22 -9.09
N SER A 61 -10.39 -6.00 -8.57
CA SER A 61 -9.87 -4.68 -8.23
C SER A 61 -8.38 -4.56 -8.58
N PRO A 62 -8.04 -4.09 -9.81
CA PRO A 62 -6.65 -3.92 -10.24
C PRO A 62 -5.85 -2.99 -9.33
N GLN A 63 -6.54 -2.00 -8.76
CA GLN A 63 -5.99 -1.09 -7.78
C GLN A 63 -5.52 -1.82 -6.52
N ASN A 64 -6.40 -2.61 -5.88
CA ASN A 64 -6.06 -3.31 -4.64
C ASN A 64 -4.91 -4.29 -4.87
N TRP A 65 -4.89 -4.93 -6.04
CA TRP A 65 -3.78 -5.77 -6.46
C TRP A 65 -2.46 -4.98 -6.49
N LEU A 66 -2.46 -3.78 -7.08
CA LEU A 66 -1.26 -2.95 -7.19
C LEU A 66 -0.74 -2.48 -5.82
N TYR A 67 -1.62 -2.08 -4.91
CA TYR A 67 -1.26 -1.75 -3.53
C TYR A 67 -0.74 -2.95 -2.74
N LYS A 68 -1.35 -4.14 -2.93
CA LYS A 68 -0.86 -5.39 -2.31
C LYS A 68 0.55 -5.73 -2.81
N THR A 69 0.78 -5.62 -4.12
CA THR A 69 2.10 -5.83 -4.72
C THR A 69 3.12 -4.83 -4.17
N ALA A 70 2.80 -3.53 -4.15
CA ALA A 70 3.65 -2.49 -3.56
C ALA A 70 3.99 -2.79 -2.10
N ARG A 71 2.99 -3.16 -1.28
CA ARG A 71 3.19 -3.54 0.12
C ARG A 71 4.14 -4.73 0.25
N ASN A 72 3.95 -5.77 -0.55
CA ASN A 72 4.84 -6.94 -0.50
C ASN A 72 6.28 -6.56 -0.85
N LYS A 73 6.48 -5.72 -1.86
CA LYS A 73 7.81 -5.19 -2.23
C LYS A 73 8.44 -4.37 -1.11
N ILE A 74 7.67 -3.49 -0.47
CA ILE A 74 8.08 -2.77 0.73
C ILE A 74 8.57 -3.74 1.81
N MET A 75 7.76 -4.75 2.15
CA MET A 75 8.09 -5.70 3.21
C MET A 75 9.39 -6.44 2.92
N THR A 76 9.55 -6.92 1.69
CA THR A 76 10.77 -7.61 1.26
C THR A 76 11.98 -6.70 1.35
N THR A 77 11.89 -5.46 0.87
CA THR A 77 12.99 -4.49 0.94
C THR A 77 13.37 -4.14 2.38
N MET A 78 12.38 -3.94 3.25
CA MET A 78 12.62 -3.62 4.66
C MET A 78 13.24 -4.81 5.41
N LYS A 79 12.75 -6.04 5.20
CA LYS A 79 13.31 -7.26 5.81
C LYS A 79 14.78 -7.46 5.43
N LYS A 80 15.11 -7.29 4.15
CA LYS A 80 16.50 -7.38 3.65
C LYS A 80 17.42 -6.35 4.31
N LYS A 81 16.92 -5.16 4.64
CA LYS A 81 17.70 -4.12 5.33
C LYS A 81 17.85 -4.35 6.82
N MET A 82 16.94 -5.07 7.45
CA MET A 82 17.00 -5.41 8.87
C MET A 82 17.75 -6.72 9.18
N ASN A 83 18.37 -7.37 8.18
CA ASN A 83 19.01 -8.69 8.31
C ASN A 83 18.09 -9.77 8.93
N ILE A 84 16.77 -9.65 8.70
CA ILE A 84 15.82 -10.65 9.16
C ILE A 84 15.77 -11.73 8.06
N CYS A 85 16.13 -12.97 8.41
CA CYS A 85 16.12 -14.13 7.51
C CYS A 85 14.85 -14.18 6.65
N GLU A 86 15.00 -14.55 5.37
CA GLU A 86 13.91 -14.80 4.43
C GLU A 86 13.07 -16.00 4.91
N THR A 87 12.12 -15.77 5.80
CA THR A 87 11.03 -16.74 6.02
C THR A 87 10.01 -16.55 4.90
N PRO A 88 9.54 -17.65 4.26
CA PRO A 88 8.41 -17.59 3.35
C PRO A 88 7.27 -16.88 4.09
N ILE A 89 6.77 -15.79 3.50
CA ILE A 89 5.58 -15.13 4.02
C ILE A 89 4.48 -16.17 3.90
N PRO A 90 3.91 -16.70 5.00
CA PRO A 90 2.77 -17.57 4.90
C PRO A 90 1.71 -16.80 4.12
N GLU A 91 1.06 -17.46 3.18
CA GLU A 91 -0.12 -16.93 2.50
C GLU A 91 -1.22 -16.79 3.57
N CYS A 92 -1.09 -15.77 4.42
CA CYS A 92 -2.10 -15.41 5.38
C CYS A 92 -3.27 -14.91 4.56
N GLU A 93 -4.29 -15.76 4.44
CA GLU A 93 -5.66 -15.36 4.19
C GLU A 93 -6.01 -14.26 5.20
N LEU A 94 -5.81 -13.01 4.78
CA LEU A 94 -6.39 -11.87 5.45
C LEU A 94 -7.84 -11.82 4.99
N ASP A 95 -8.65 -12.62 5.70
CA ASP A 95 -10.09 -12.50 5.75
C ASP A 95 -10.46 -11.03 5.98
N THR A 96 -11.37 -10.56 5.13
CA THR A 96 -11.91 -9.20 5.05
C THR A 96 -10.95 -8.10 4.58
N TYR A 97 -10.55 -8.18 3.31
CA TYR A 97 -10.41 -6.98 2.50
C TYR A 97 -11.80 -6.34 2.35
N GLU A 98 -12.24 -5.55 3.33
CA GLU A 98 -13.23 -4.54 3.03
C GLU A 98 -12.61 -3.64 1.96
N ALA A 99 -13.22 -3.68 0.78
CA ALA A 99 -12.88 -2.85 -0.36
C ALA A 99 -13.11 -1.39 -0.01
N VAL A 100 -12.20 -0.80 0.76
CA VAL A 100 -12.04 0.64 0.76
C VAL A 100 -11.37 0.92 -0.58
N ALA A 101 -12.17 1.28 -1.57
CA ALA A 101 -11.68 1.88 -2.79
C ALA A 101 -10.75 3.03 -2.37
N TYR A 102 -9.43 2.80 -2.40
CA TYR A 102 -8.43 3.83 -2.11
C TYR A 102 -8.32 4.79 -3.30
N GLU A 103 -9.44 5.24 -3.84
CA GLU A 103 -9.46 6.43 -4.65
C GLU A 103 -9.08 7.56 -3.71
N GLU A 104 -7.81 8.00 -3.75
CA GLU A 104 -7.43 9.42 -3.81
C GLU A 104 -5.97 9.62 -3.44
N GLN A 105 -5.36 10.57 -4.14
CA GLN A 105 -3.99 11.04 -3.93
C GLN A 105 -3.82 11.53 -2.49
N PHE A 106 -2.75 11.11 -1.82
CA PHE A 106 -2.30 11.74 -0.59
C PHE A 106 -0.88 12.23 -0.79
N ALA A 107 -0.63 13.54 -0.84
CA ALA A 107 0.75 14.02 -0.73
C ALA A 107 1.21 13.86 0.72
N PHE A 108 2.50 13.57 0.91
CA PHE A 108 3.11 13.32 2.23
C PHE A 108 2.96 14.50 3.18
N ASP A 109 2.99 15.74 2.66
CA ASP A 109 2.82 16.95 3.46
C ASP A 109 1.39 17.13 3.95
N ASP A 110 0.40 16.60 3.23
CA ASP A 110 -1.00 16.68 3.62
C ASP A 110 -1.24 15.88 4.92
N LEU A 111 -0.65 14.68 5.06
CA LEU A 111 -0.82 13.87 6.28
C LEU A 111 -0.22 14.51 7.53
N LYS A 112 0.91 15.22 7.41
CA LYS A 112 1.50 15.92 8.57
C LYS A 112 0.64 17.10 9.03
N ASN A 113 -0.12 17.69 8.12
CA ASN A 113 -1.08 18.75 8.43
C ASN A 113 -2.36 18.22 9.08
N ILE A 114 -2.66 16.92 8.93
CA ILE A 114 -3.93 16.30 9.36
C ILE A 114 -3.74 15.37 10.57
N LEU A 115 -2.59 14.71 10.65
CA LEU A 115 -2.27 13.69 11.64
C LEU A 115 -1.03 14.07 12.44
N THR A 116 -1.08 13.76 13.73
CA THR A 116 0.07 13.90 14.62
C THR A 116 1.18 12.91 14.27
N SER A 117 2.41 13.22 14.65
CA SER A 117 3.56 12.31 14.50
C SER A 117 3.30 10.92 15.09
N ASN A 118 2.54 10.83 16.18
CA ASN A 118 2.20 9.55 16.79
C ASN A 118 1.12 8.79 15.99
N GLU A 119 0.12 9.47 15.43
CA GLU A 119 -0.87 8.86 14.54
C GLU A 119 -0.21 8.33 13.26
N ILE A 120 0.71 9.08 12.68
CA ILE A 120 1.54 8.64 11.55
C ILE A 120 2.37 7.42 11.93
N LYS A 121 2.98 7.41 13.12
CA LYS A 121 3.71 6.25 13.64
C LYS A 121 2.78 5.03 13.79
N MET A 122 1.59 5.18 14.38
CA MET A 122 0.64 4.07 14.52
C MET A 122 0.22 3.49 13.16
N LEU A 123 -0.04 4.33 12.16
CA LEU A 123 -0.32 3.88 10.79
C LEU A 123 0.88 3.13 10.21
N ARG A 124 2.11 3.61 10.45
CA ARG A 124 3.35 2.95 10.07
C ARG A 124 3.45 1.55 10.67
N GLN A 125 3.24 1.42 11.97
CA GLN A 125 3.32 0.14 12.69
C GLN A 125 2.30 -0.87 12.14
N HIS A 126 1.11 -0.40 11.79
CA HIS A 126 0.07 -1.27 11.25
C HIS A 126 0.37 -1.72 9.82
N PHE A 127 0.65 -0.76 8.94
CA PHE A 127 0.75 -1.01 7.51
C PHE A 127 2.11 -1.54 7.07
N ILE A 128 3.19 -1.15 7.76
CA ILE A 128 4.57 -1.55 7.46
C ILE A 128 5.01 -2.68 8.35
N GLU A 129 4.91 -2.53 9.67
CA GLU A 129 5.48 -3.54 10.57
C GLU A 129 4.52 -4.74 10.73
N GLY A 130 3.27 -4.61 10.25
CA GLY A 130 2.27 -5.66 10.27
C GLY A 130 1.65 -5.90 11.63
N TYR A 131 1.90 -5.01 12.60
CA TYR A 131 1.29 -5.12 13.92
C TYR A 131 -0.22 -4.97 13.82
N SER A 132 -0.94 -5.83 14.54
CA SER A 132 -2.38 -5.70 14.73
C SER A 132 -2.68 -4.42 15.51
N ILE A 133 -3.89 -3.86 15.30
CA ILE A 133 -4.36 -2.70 16.09
C ILE A 133 -4.30 -3.00 17.59
N LYS A 134 -4.50 -4.27 17.99
CA LYS A 134 -4.35 -4.74 19.37
C LYS A 134 -2.92 -4.55 19.87
N GLU A 135 -1.92 -5.03 19.15
CA GLU A 135 -0.49 -4.91 19.51
C GLU A 135 -0.05 -3.45 19.56
N ILE A 136 -0.49 -2.63 18.60
CA ILE A 136 -0.19 -1.19 18.57
C ILE A 136 -0.83 -0.48 19.77
N SER A 137 -2.05 -0.86 20.14
CA SER A 137 -2.72 -0.29 21.32
C SER A 137 -1.93 -0.59 22.58
N ILE A 138 -1.50 -1.85 22.76
CA ILE A 138 -0.69 -2.26 23.91
C ILE A 138 0.65 -1.53 23.93
N ALA A 139 1.35 -1.46 22.78
CA ALA A 139 2.63 -0.78 22.65
C ALA A 139 2.56 0.74 22.91
N ASN A 140 1.38 1.34 22.78
CA ASN A 140 1.12 2.75 23.09
C ASN A 140 0.41 2.94 24.45
N SER A 141 0.34 1.89 25.29
CA SER A 141 -0.34 1.91 26.60
C SER A 141 -1.82 2.33 26.54
N MET A 142 -2.52 1.89 25.50
CA MET A 142 -3.93 2.18 25.24
C MET A 142 -4.80 0.92 25.37
N LYS A 143 -6.08 1.10 25.75
CA LYS A 143 -7.09 0.03 25.62
C LYS A 143 -7.35 -0.26 24.14
N ILE A 144 -7.58 -1.53 23.80
CA ILE A 144 -7.81 -1.98 22.41
C ILE A 144 -8.94 -1.20 21.73
N GLY A 145 -10.09 -1.02 22.40
CA GLY A 145 -11.21 -0.24 21.87
C GLY A 145 -10.85 1.23 21.58
N THR A 146 -9.94 1.81 22.37
CA THR A 146 -9.41 3.16 22.13
C THR A 146 -8.51 3.19 20.90
N GLY A 147 -7.68 2.16 20.70
CA GLY A 147 -6.86 2.02 19.50
C GLY A 147 -7.70 1.91 18.23
N THR A 148 -8.69 1.02 18.21
CA THR A 148 -9.61 0.86 17.07
C THR A 148 -10.34 2.17 16.75
N MET A 149 -10.83 2.86 17.78
CA MET A 149 -11.48 4.16 17.60
C MET A 149 -10.52 5.23 17.08
N LYS A 150 -9.25 5.19 17.51
CA LYS A 150 -8.22 6.11 17.02
C LYS A 150 -7.90 5.84 15.55
N PHE A 151 -7.78 4.59 15.11
CA PHE A 151 -7.67 4.23 13.69
C PHE A 151 -8.88 4.72 12.88
N SER A 152 -10.11 4.48 13.36
CA SER A 152 -11.32 5.02 12.72
C SER A 152 -11.30 6.55 12.57
N ARG A 153 -10.87 7.27 13.62
CA ARG A 153 -10.72 8.73 13.58
C ARG A 153 -9.61 9.19 12.64
N MET A 154 -8.47 8.49 12.60
CA MET A 154 -7.40 8.77 11.64
C MET A 154 -7.92 8.65 10.20
N TYR A 155 -8.65 7.58 9.87
CA TYR A 155 -9.28 7.43 8.54
C TYR A 155 -10.33 8.51 8.26
N LYS A 156 -11.15 8.90 9.24
CA LYS A 156 -12.12 10.01 9.07
C LYS A 156 -11.42 11.35 8.85
N LYS A 157 -10.33 11.64 9.56
CA LYS A 157 -9.53 12.86 9.34
C LYS A 157 -8.97 12.90 7.92
N ILE A 158 -8.37 11.79 7.49
CA ILE A 158 -7.87 11.57 6.12
C ILE A 158 -8.99 11.74 5.06
N LYS A 159 -10.21 11.33 5.38
CA LYS A 159 -11.38 11.47 4.49
C LYS A 159 -11.94 12.90 4.46
N ASN A 160 -12.01 13.57 5.61
CA ASN A 160 -12.66 14.88 5.76
C ASN A 160 -11.78 16.05 5.34
N SER A 161 -10.46 15.92 5.36
CA SER A 161 -9.52 16.93 4.87
C SER A 161 -9.57 17.14 3.34
N LYS A 162 -10.51 16.45 2.67
CA LYS A 162 -10.71 16.46 1.23
C LYS A 162 -11.95 17.26 0.80
N CYS A 163 -12.67 17.87 1.77
CA CYS A 163 -13.73 18.84 1.51
C CYS A 163 -13.20 20.27 1.56
#